data_AF-A0A959T4Y4-F1
#
_entry.id   AF-A0A959T4Y4-F1
#
_cell.length_a   1.000
_cell.length_b   1.000
_cell.length_c   1.000
_cell.angle_alpha   90.00
_cell.angle_beta   90.00
_cell.angle_gamma   90.00
#
_symmetry.space_group_name_H-M   'P 1'
#
loop_
_entity.id
_entity.type
_entity.pdbx_description
1 polymer ?
#
loop_
_entity_poly.entity_id
_entity_poly.type
_entity_poly.pdbx_seq_one_letter_code
_entity_poly.pdbx_strand_id
1 'polypeptide(L)'
;MRTLLLPALLICSVAAAQEHPLPVPTRERPYDVATRFPGGSEAMLRYFADSCRYPVEAWEKRKEGVVLATIGVDRRGRIDSVR
;
A
#
# COMPACT_ATOMS: atom_id res chain seq x y z
N MET A 1 22.53 57.02 15.34
CA MET A 1 21.97 56.51 14.07
C MET A 1 22.25 55.00 14.04
N ARG A 2 21.41 54.20 14.70
CA ARG A 2 20.22 53.52 14.16
C ARG A 2 20.57 52.15 13.54
N THR A 3 20.84 51.22 14.47
CA THR A 3 20.55 49.78 14.46
C THR A 3 20.99 48.93 13.26
N LEU A 4 22.10 48.21 13.45
CA LEU A 4 22.48 46.97 12.78
C LEU A 4 21.93 45.80 13.64
N LEU A 5 20.81 45.17 13.24
CA LEU A 5 20.34 43.89 13.79
C LEU A 5 19.14 43.36 12.99
N LEU A 6 19.30 42.31 12.18
CA LEU A 6 18.53 41.05 12.22
C LEU A 6 18.86 40.16 10.99
N PRO A 7 18.80 38.83 11.16
CA PRO A 7 19.62 37.84 10.47
C PRO A 7 18.87 37.08 9.37
N ALA A 8 19.64 36.32 8.61
CA ALA A 8 19.30 35.04 7.98
C ALA A 8 17.86 34.54 8.21
N LEU A 9 16.94 34.93 7.33
CA LEU A 9 15.59 34.35 7.23
C LEU A 9 15.08 34.48 5.79
N LEU A 10 15.96 34.25 4.80
CA LEU A 10 15.54 33.81 3.47
C LEU A 10 15.33 32.29 3.47
N ILE A 11 14.66 31.79 4.52
CA ILE A 11 14.11 30.45 4.59
C ILE A 11 12.69 30.56 4.02
N CYS A 12 12.31 29.62 3.16
CA CYS A 12 11.04 29.53 2.43
C CYS A 12 10.90 30.43 1.21
N SER A 13 11.84 30.31 0.27
CA SER A 13 11.44 30.38 -1.14
C SER A 13 10.52 29.19 -1.39
N VAL A 14 9.29 29.48 -1.78
CA VAL A 14 8.32 28.52 -2.29
C VAL A 14 7.74 27.61 -1.22
N ALA A 15 6.85 28.20 -0.42
CA ALA A 15 5.57 27.55 -0.12
C ALA A 15 4.78 27.39 -1.44
N ALA A 16 5.29 26.61 -2.39
CA ALA A 16 4.40 25.89 -3.28
C ALA A 16 3.85 24.79 -2.38
N ALA A 17 2.78 25.12 -1.66
CA ALA A 17 1.71 24.17 -1.48
C ALA A 17 1.52 23.57 -2.87
N GLN A 18 2.05 22.35 -3.06
CA GLN A 18 1.69 21.55 -4.20
C GLN A 18 0.21 21.33 -4.00
N GLU A 19 -0.61 22.15 -4.66
CA GLU A 19 -2.01 21.85 -4.85
C GLU A 19 -2.01 20.56 -5.64
N HIS A 20 -2.00 19.42 -4.93
CA HIS A 20 -2.34 18.15 -5.53
C HIS A 20 -3.77 18.38 -6.00
N PRO A 21 -3.99 18.52 -7.32
CA PRO A 21 -5.29 18.93 -7.83
C PRO A 21 -6.33 18.01 -7.21
N LEU A 22 -7.49 18.57 -6.82
CA LEU A 22 -8.60 17.74 -6.35
C LEU A 22 -8.70 16.56 -7.32
N PRO A 23 -8.70 15.30 -6.83
CA PRO A 23 -8.72 14.15 -7.71
C PRO A 23 -9.89 14.36 -8.65
N VAL A 24 -9.57 14.56 -9.93
CA VAL A 24 -10.59 14.75 -10.97
C VAL A 24 -11.51 13.55 -10.81
N PRO A 25 -12.85 13.72 -10.70
CA PRO A 25 -13.77 12.60 -10.61
C PRO A 25 -13.72 11.87 -11.96
N THR A 26 -12.72 11.02 -12.10
CA THR A 26 -12.63 10.05 -13.16
C THR A 26 -13.84 9.18 -12.93
N ARG A 27 -14.73 9.07 -13.92
CA ARG A 27 -15.73 8.00 -13.93
C ARG A 27 -14.94 6.71 -13.81
N GLU A 28 -14.85 6.17 -12.60
CA GLU A 28 -14.09 4.97 -12.31
C GLU A 28 -14.54 3.94 -13.33
N ARG A 29 -13.62 3.45 -14.16
CA ARG A 29 -13.97 2.40 -15.10
C ARG A 29 -14.45 1.23 -14.23
N PRO A 30 -15.39 0.39 -14.67
CA PRO A 30 -15.93 -0.71 -13.84
C PRO A 30 -14.87 -1.68 -13.27
N TYR A 31 -13.61 -1.54 -13.69
CA TYR A 31 -12.44 -2.33 -13.28
C TYR A 31 -11.51 -1.60 -12.31
N ASP A 32 -11.79 -0.34 -11.96
CA ASP A 32 -11.02 0.46 -11.01
C ASP A 32 -11.52 0.25 -9.55
N VAL A 33 -12.51 -0.63 -9.35
CA VAL A 33 -13.00 -0.99 -8.01
C VAL A 33 -11.96 -1.88 -7.32
N ALA A 34 -11.43 -1.42 -6.18
CA ALA A 34 -10.50 -2.20 -5.38
C ALA A 34 -11.14 -3.55 -4.98
N THR A 35 -10.53 -4.65 -5.43
CA THR A 35 -10.97 -6.00 -5.11
C THR A 35 -10.94 -6.21 -3.61
N ARG A 36 -12.03 -6.73 -3.05
CA ARG A 36 -12.14 -7.00 -1.61
C ARG A 36 -12.41 -8.47 -1.37
N PHE A 37 -11.65 -9.08 -0.46
CA PHE A 37 -11.88 -10.45 -0.04
C PHE A 37 -13.27 -10.55 0.63
N PRO A 38 -14.05 -11.63 0.40
CA PRO A 38 -15.33 -11.82 1.07
C PRO A 38 -15.12 -11.87 2.60
N GLY A 39 -15.83 -11.02 3.34
CA GLY A 39 -15.61 -10.85 4.78
C GLY A 39 -14.49 -9.87 5.15
N GLY A 40 -13.89 -9.20 4.15
CA GLY A 40 -12.88 -8.16 4.35
C GLY A 40 -11.50 -8.71 4.70
N SER A 41 -10.61 -7.79 5.11
CA SER A 41 -9.21 -8.11 5.39
C SER A 41 -9.04 -9.08 6.56
N GLU A 42 -9.91 -9.01 7.56
CA GLU A 42 -9.88 -9.90 8.73
C GLU A 42 -10.14 -11.36 8.33
N ALA A 43 -11.16 -11.60 7.50
CA ALA A 43 -11.45 -12.93 6.98
C ALA A 43 -10.31 -13.45 6.08
N MET A 44 -9.67 -12.56 5.31
CA MET A 44 -8.51 -12.90 4.51
C MET A 44 -7.32 -13.37 5.37
N LEU A 45 -7.02 -12.64 6.46
CA LEU A 45 -5.96 -13.01 7.39
C LEU A 45 -6.22 -14.35 8.08
N ARG A 46 -7.46 -14.59 8.52
CA ARG A 46 -7.88 -15.89 9.09
C ARG A 46 -7.72 -17.01 8.09
N TYR A 47 -8.17 -16.80 6.85
CA TYR A 47 -7.99 -17.78 5.79
C TYR A 47 -6.51 -18.12 5.58
N PHE A 48 -5.62 -17.13 5.57
CA PHE A 48 -4.18 -17.41 5.47
C PHE A 48 -3.62 -18.13 6.70
N ALA A 49 -4.03 -17.77 7.91
CA ALA A 49 -3.60 -18.47 9.13
C ALA A 49 -4.00 -19.96 9.10
N ASP A 50 -5.21 -20.26 8.63
CA ASP A 50 -5.74 -21.63 8.59
C ASP A 50 -5.19 -22.45 7.40
N SER A 51 -4.93 -21.79 6.26
CA SER A 51 -4.50 -22.46 5.02
C SER A 51 -2.99 -22.53 4.82
N CYS A 52 -2.21 -21.69 5.50
CA CYS A 52 -0.76 -21.63 5.31
C CYS A 52 -0.08 -22.88 5.89
N ARG A 53 0.43 -23.74 5.00
CA ARG A 53 1.22 -24.92 5.37
C ARG A 53 2.70 -24.65 5.15
N TYR A 54 3.45 -24.63 6.24
CA TYR A 54 4.90 -24.51 6.17
C TYR A 54 5.56 -25.89 5.99
N PRO A 55 6.45 -26.09 5.01
CA PRO A 55 7.12 -27.37 4.82
C PRO A 55 7.98 -27.77 6.02
N VAL A 56 7.92 -29.05 6.42
CA VAL A 56 8.67 -29.60 7.59
C VAL A 56 10.17 -29.37 7.45
N GLU A 57 10.73 -29.59 6.26
CA GLU A 57 12.17 -29.35 6.03
C GLU A 57 12.58 -27.90 6.26
N ALA A 58 11.71 -26.95 5.92
CA ALA A 58 12.00 -25.53 6.09
C ALA A 58 11.93 -25.15 7.58
N TRP A 59 11.01 -25.77 8.33
CA TRP A 59 10.92 -25.63 9.78
C TRP A 59 12.16 -26.17 10.51
N GLU A 60 12.58 -27.40 10.18
CA GLU A 60 13.79 -28.02 10.74
C GLU A 60 15.06 -27.20 10.46
N LYS A 61 15.15 -26.64 9.25
CA LYS A 61 16.24 -25.77 8.82
C LYS A 61 16.10 -24.33 9.34
N ARG A 62 15.10 -24.04 10.19
CA ARG A 62 14.79 -22.71 10.75
C ARG A 62 14.76 -21.60 9.70
N LYS A 63 14.18 -21.89 8.53
CA LYS A 63 14.01 -20.88 7.50
C LYS A 63 12.88 -19.94 7.92
N GLU A 64 13.14 -18.63 7.82
CA GLU A 64 12.19 -17.59 8.16
C GLU A 64 12.38 -16.38 7.24
N GLY A 65 11.35 -15.54 7.14
CA GLY A 65 11.37 -14.36 6.29
C GLY A 65 10.00 -13.72 6.14
N VAL A 66 9.99 -12.54 5.50
CA VAL A 66 8.76 -11.81 5.16
C VAL A 66 8.45 -12.03 3.69
N VAL A 67 7.20 -12.42 3.39
CA VAL A 67 6.72 -12.61 2.02
C VAL A 67 5.76 -11.49 1.68
N LEU A 68 6.12 -10.66 0.70
CA LEU A 68 5.21 -9.71 0.07
C LEU A 68 4.72 -10.33 -1.23
N ALA A 69 3.42 -10.58 -1.31
CA ALA A 69 2.78 -11.13 -2.50
C ALA A 69 1.66 -10.20 -2.97
N THR A 70 1.59 -10.00 -4.29
CA THR A 70 0.51 -9.29 -4.97
C THR A 70 -0.29 -10.30 -5.79
N ILE A 71 -1.61 -10.35 -5.56
CA ILE A 71 -2.49 -11.30 -6.23
C ILE A 71 -3.45 -10.54 -7.15
N GLY A 72 -3.40 -10.84 -8.44
CA GLY A 72 -4.38 -10.40 -9.43
C GLY A 72 -5.58 -11.36 -9.46
N VAL A 73 -6.78 -10.80 -9.38
CA VAL A 73 -8.04 -11.57 -9.32
C VAL A 73 -8.93 -11.19 -10.50
N ASP A 74 -9.49 -12.18 -11.17
CA ASP A 74 -10.43 -11.98 -12.28
C ASP A 74 -11.82 -11.55 -11.80
N ARG A 75 -12.70 -11.14 -12.73
CA ARG A 75 -14.08 -10.74 -12.40
C ARG A 75 -14.94 -11.85 -11.79
N ARG A 76 -14.50 -13.12 -11.91
CA ARG A 76 -15.18 -14.29 -11.36
C ARG A 76 -14.63 -14.68 -9.99
N GLY A 77 -13.65 -13.93 -9.46
CA GLY A 77 -13.02 -14.21 -8.17
C GLY A 77 -11.92 -15.27 -8.23
N ARG A 78 -11.42 -15.63 -9.41
CA ARG A 78 -10.31 -16.59 -9.57
C ARG A 78 -8.96 -15.88 -9.60
N ILE A 79 -7.92 -16.58 -9.16
CA ILE A 79 -6.55 -16.09 -9.20
C ILE A 79 -6.07 -16.11 -10.66
N ASP A 80 -5.66 -14.94 -11.15
CA ASP A 80 -5.11 -14.75 -12.49
C ASP A 80 -3.58 -14.63 -12.46
N SER A 81 -3.04 -13.87 -11.49
CA SER A 81 -1.61 -13.67 -11.34
C SER A 81 -1.18 -13.60 -9.87
N VAL A 82 0.02 -14.08 -9.58
CA VAL A 82 0.68 -13.99 -8.27
C VAL A 82 2.10 -13.50 -8.50
N ARG A 83 2.49 -12.41 -7.84
CA ARG A 83 3.81 -11.80 -7.94
C ARG A 83 4.43 -11.56 -6.58
#